data_AF-X1T7U4-F1
#
_entry.id   AF-X1T7U4-F1
#
_cell.length_a   1.000
_cell.length_b   1.000
_cell.length_c   1.000
_cell.angle_alpha   90.00
_cell.angle_beta   90.00
_cell.angle_gamma   90.00
#
_symmetry.space_group_name_H-M   'P 1'
#
loop_
_entity.id
_entity.type
_entity.pdbx_description
1 polymer ?
#
loop_
_entity_poly.entity_id
_entity_poly.type
_entity_poly.pdbx_seq_one_letter_code
_entity_poly.pdbx_strand_id
1 'polypeptide(L)'
;MVKSVDYSTFGKEQLVNRLTLLIEERPVNEIRNDIDRIKINFYKKHRSELEQKKKQFLIEGGELNDFMPGDDPLELSLKNLLQKFKRKKTEYIKSLEADKHENLKKKYKIIDEIKDLVNREESLHLTFQEFRDLQNRWKVVGMVPQQNLKDLWETYHHHVEKFYDYVKINKELRDLDLKKNQEAKIKLCEKAEEIISGSNIVSSYDTLQKYHDRWREIGPVPR
;
A
#
# COMPACT_ATOMS: atom_id res chain seq x y z
N MET A 1 28.46 -2.53 -3.92
CA MET A 1 29.00 -1.16 -4.07
C MET A 1 29.11 -0.84 -5.55
N VAL A 2 28.26 0.05 -6.09
CA VAL A 2 28.42 0.51 -7.48
C VAL A 2 29.62 1.44 -7.51
N LYS A 3 30.65 1.10 -8.31
CA LYS A 3 31.85 1.94 -8.45
C LYS A 3 31.42 3.33 -8.93
N SER A 4 31.72 4.34 -8.12
CA SER A 4 31.56 5.75 -8.49
C SER A 4 32.45 6.03 -9.70
N VAL A 5 31.84 6.37 -10.83
CA VAL A 5 32.60 6.76 -12.03
C VAL A 5 33.27 8.10 -11.78
N ASP A 6 34.57 8.17 -12.06
CA ASP A 6 35.33 9.41 -12.00
C ASP A 6 35.21 10.19 -13.31
N TYR A 7 34.34 11.19 -13.32
CA TYR A 7 34.08 12.04 -14.48
C TYR A 7 35.14 13.13 -14.71
N SER A 8 36.11 13.29 -13.80
CA SER A 8 37.13 14.33 -13.92
C SER A 8 38.09 14.09 -15.09
N THR A 9 38.32 12.82 -15.41
CA THR A 9 39.21 12.36 -16.49
C THR A 9 38.57 12.45 -17.88
N PHE A 10 37.25 12.59 -17.99
CA PHE A 10 36.53 12.52 -19.25
C PHE A 10 36.65 13.81 -20.06
N GLY A 11 36.70 13.73 -21.39
CA GLY A 11 36.55 14.88 -22.29
C GLY A 11 35.10 15.37 -22.37
N LYS A 12 34.86 16.57 -22.90
CA LYS A 12 33.50 17.14 -23.02
C LYS A 12 32.55 16.24 -23.81
N GLU A 13 33.02 15.67 -24.92
CA GLU A 13 32.22 14.75 -25.74
C GLU A 13 31.88 13.45 -24.99
N GLN A 14 32.86 12.87 -24.29
CA GLN A 14 32.64 11.68 -23.45
C GLN A 14 31.64 11.95 -22.32
N LEU A 15 31.67 13.15 -21.72
CA LEU A 15 30.71 13.59 -20.70
C LEU A 15 29.29 13.69 -21.27
N VAL A 16 29.13 14.27 -22.47
CA VAL A 16 27.83 14.36 -23.16
C VAL A 16 27.31 12.97 -23.52
N ASN A 17 28.14 12.13 -24.14
CA ASN A 17 27.76 10.75 -24.50
C ASN A 17 27.37 9.94 -23.26
N ARG A 18 28.11 10.09 -22.16
CA ARG A 18 27.80 9.42 -20.91
C ARG A 18 26.48 9.90 -20.30
N LEU A 19 26.20 11.21 -20.35
CA LEU A 19 24.93 11.77 -19.92
C LEU A 19 23.75 11.21 -20.72
N THR A 20 23.90 11.10 -22.04
CA THR A 20 22.90 10.48 -22.92
C THR A 20 22.58 9.05 -22.48
N LEU A 21 23.60 8.20 -22.34
CA LEU A 21 23.43 6.81 -21.90
C LEU A 21 22.73 6.70 -20.54
N LEU A 22 23.11 7.54 -19.57
CA LEU A 22 22.48 7.54 -18.25
C LEU A 22 20.99 7.91 -18.31
N ILE A 23 20.62 8.89 -19.14
CA ILE A 23 19.22 9.31 -19.29
C ILE A 23 18.36 8.24 -19.99
N GLU A 24 18.97 7.38 -20.80
CA GLU A 24 18.26 6.39 -21.62
C GLU A 24 18.19 5.01 -20.95
N GLU A 25 19.24 4.57 -20.28
CA GLU A 25 19.37 3.20 -19.78
C GLU A 25 19.05 3.04 -18.29
N ARG A 26 18.98 4.14 -17.53
CA ARG A 26 18.88 4.08 -16.06
C ARG A 26 17.63 4.79 -15.52
N PRO A 27 17.10 4.32 -14.37
CA PRO A 27 16.03 5.01 -13.66
C PRO A 27 16.42 6.44 -13.27
N VAL A 28 15.50 7.39 -13.47
CA VAL A 28 15.75 8.83 -13.29
C VAL A 28 16.09 9.21 -11.83
N ASN A 29 15.65 8.42 -10.86
CA ASN A 29 15.92 8.59 -9.44
C ASN A 29 17.35 8.19 -9.04
N GLU A 30 18.02 7.34 -9.81
CA GLU A 30 19.37 6.82 -9.48
C GLU A 30 20.49 7.68 -10.06
N ILE A 31 20.24 8.36 -11.17
CA ILE A 31 21.28 9.06 -11.94
C ILE A 31 21.53 10.51 -11.54
N ARG A 32 20.79 11.05 -10.54
CA ARG A 32 20.89 12.47 -10.15
C ARG A 32 22.33 12.88 -9.84
N ASN A 33 23.02 12.09 -9.03
CA ASN A 33 24.38 12.41 -8.58
C ASN A 33 25.38 12.38 -9.74
N ASP A 34 25.21 11.45 -10.69
CA ASP A 34 26.04 11.37 -11.89
C ASP A 34 25.84 12.60 -12.78
N ILE A 35 24.60 13.03 -12.97
CA ILE A 35 24.25 14.21 -13.77
C ILE A 35 24.89 15.48 -13.17
N ASP A 36 24.79 15.66 -11.85
CA ASP A 36 25.37 16.82 -11.17
C ASP A 36 26.90 16.83 -11.34
N ARG A 37 27.56 15.67 -11.21
CA ARG A 37 29.01 15.54 -11.42
C ARG A 37 29.43 15.76 -12.86
N ILE A 38 28.69 15.23 -13.83
CA ILE A 38 28.95 15.43 -15.26
C ILE A 38 28.84 16.92 -15.60
N LYS A 39 27.77 17.58 -15.12
CA LYS A 39 27.55 19.01 -15.32
C LYS A 39 28.72 19.84 -14.78
N ILE A 40 29.15 19.57 -13.55
CA ILE A 40 30.28 20.28 -12.92
C ILE A 40 31.56 20.12 -13.76
N ASN A 41 31.90 18.88 -14.15
CA ASN A 41 33.12 18.61 -14.91
C ASN A 41 33.07 19.19 -16.32
N PHE A 42 31.91 19.16 -16.98
CA PHE A 42 31.74 19.75 -18.30
C PHE A 42 32.00 21.26 -18.28
N TYR A 43 31.33 22.00 -17.38
CA TYR A 43 31.49 23.45 -17.32
C TYR A 43 32.87 23.89 -16.84
N LYS A 44 33.53 23.10 -15.99
CA LYS A 44 34.94 23.32 -15.63
C LYS A 44 35.85 23.24 -16.85
N LYS A 45 35.68 22.22 -17.71
CA LYS A 45 36.49 22.03 -18.93
C LYS A 45 36.15 23.08 -19.99
N HIS A 46 34.87 23.32 -20.23
CA HIS A 46 34.40 24.34 -21.16
C HIS A 46 34.94 25.74 -20.80
N ARG A 47 34.91 26.12 -19.52
CA ARG A 47 35.51 27.38 -19.06
C ARG A 47 37.03 27.42 -19.33
N SER A 48 37.75 26.35 -19.03
CA SER A 48 39.19 26.27 -19.29
C SER A 48 39.53 26.42 -20.78
N GLU A 49 38.74 25.81 -21.67
CA GLU A 49 38.92 25.94 -23.12
C GLU A 49 38.63 27.36 -23.61
N LEU A 50 37.58 28.00 -23.10
CA LEU A 50 37.28 29.40 -23.41
C LEU A 50 38.40 30.34 -22.95
N GLU A 51 38.93 30.13 -21.75
CA GLU A 51 40.07 30.91 -21.23
C GLU A 51 41.33 30.71 -22.09
N GLN A 52 41.58 29.50 -22.59
CA GLN A 52 42.69 29.23 -23.51
C GLN A 52 42.50 29.91 -24.87
N LYS A 53 41.32 29.78 -25.48
CA LYS A 53 40.99 30.45 -26.75
C LYS A 53 41.12 31.97 -26.63
N LYS A 54 40.65 32.53 -25.52
CA LYS A 54 40.78 33.96 -25.23
C LYS A 54 42.24 34.39 -25.15
N LYS A 55 43.10 33.63 -24.43
CA LYS A 55 44.53 33.91 -24.36
C LYS A 55 45.20 33.84 -25.73
N GLN A 56 44.88 32.82 -26.53
CA GLN A 56 45.42 32.65 -27.87
C GLN A 56 45.05 33.81 -28.79
N PHE A 57 43.78 34.25 -28.76
CA PHE A 57 43.31 35.39 -29.54
C PHE A 57 44.06 36.70 -29.20
N LEU A 58 44.34 36.94 -27.92
CA LEU A 58 45.13 38.10 -27.49
C LEU A 58 46.59 38.02 -27.95
N ILE A 59 47.18 36.82 -28.00
CA ILE A 59 48.57 36.61 -28.50
C ILE A 59 48.66 36.83 -30.00
N GLU A 60 47.63 36.44 -30.75
CA GLU A 60 47.52 36.63 -32.20
C GLU A 60 47.24 38.09 -32.61
N GLY A 61 47.18 39.02 -31.64
CA GLY A 61 47.03 40.45 -31.86
C GLY A 61 45.58 40.95 -31.85
N GLY A 62 44.62 40.12 -31.44
CA GLY A 62 43.22 40.53 -31.26
C GLY A 62 43.03 41.35 -29.98
N GLU A 63 42.06 42.28 -29.99
CA GLU A 63 41.74 43.08 -28.81
C GLU A 63 40.73 42.39 -27.87
N LEU A 64 40.81 42.68 -26.57
CA LEU A 64 39.97 42.03 -25.56
C LEU A 64 38.46 42.17 -25.81
N ASN A 65 38.04 43.32 -26.35
CA ASN A 65 36.63 43.64 -26.60
C ASN A 65 36.07 42.89 -27.81
N ASP A 66 36.94 42.41 -28.70
CA ASP A 66 36.55 41.73 -29.94
C ASP A 66 36.46 40.20 -29.77
N PHE A 67 36.87 39.67 -28.60
CA PHE A 67 36.76 38.23 -28.34
C PHE A 67 35.30 37.83 -28.13
N MET A 68 34.70 37.26 -29.18
CA MET A 68 33.39 36.62 -29.09
C MET A 68 33.58 35.10 -28.98
N PRO A 69 33.19 34.47 -27.85
CA PRO A 69 33.16 33.02 -27.77
C PRO A 69 32.10 32.49 -28.74
N GLY A 70 32.52 31.73 -29.75
CA GLY A 70 31.60 31.06 -30.66
C GLY A 70 30.75 30.00 -29.97
N ASP A 71 29.64 29.62 -30.61
CA ASP A 71 28.74 28.58 -30.09
C ASP A 71 29.45 27.23 -29.93
N ASP A 72 29.24 26.56 -28.80
CA ASP A 72 29.72 25.20 -28.54
C ASP A 72 28.57 24.20 -28.74
N PRO A 73 28.58 23.40 -29.83
CA PRO A 73 27.54 22.39 -30.07
C PRO A 73 27.40 21.38 -28.93
N LEU A 74 28.49 21.08 -28.22
CA LEU A 74 28.45 20.16 -27.07
C LEU A 74 27.75 20.79 -25.87
N GLU A 75 27.89 22.11 -25.66
CA GLU A 75 27.18 22.82 -24.60
C GLU A 75 25.67 22.85 -24.88
N LEU A 76 25.28 23.09 -26.14
CA LEU A 76 23.88 23.04 -26.57
C LEU A 76 23.29 21.63 -26.37
N SER A 77 24.03 20.59 -26.77
CA SER A 77 23.64 19.20 -26.56
C SER A 77 23.46 18.87 -25.07
N LEU A 78 24.40 19.27 -24.22
CA LEU A 78 24.30 19.10 -22.77
C LEU A 78 23.05 19.80 -22.21
N LYS A 79 22.77 21.05 -22.60
CA LYS A 79 21.59 21.80 -22.16
C LYS A 79 20.30 21.06 -22.53
N ASN A 80 20.20 20.54 -23.75
CA ASN A 80 19.06 19.77 -24.22
C ASN A 80 18.88 18.46 -23.43
N LEU A 81 19.98 17.74 -23.15
CA LEU A 81 19.96 16.53 -22.32
C LEU A 81 19.51 16.83 -20.87
N LEU A 82 20.00 17.91 -20.28
CA LEU A 82 19.57 18.35 -18.94
C LEU A 82 18.08 18.72 -18.90
N GLN A 83 17.55 19.32 -19.97
CA GLN A 83 16.12 19.57 -20.10
C GLN A 83 15.32 18.27 -20.23
N LYS A 84 15.78 17.32 -21.05
CA LYS A 84 15.18 15.96 -21.17
C LYS A 84 15.14 15.26 -19.82
N PHE A 85 16.22 15.31 -19.04
CA PHE A 85 16.27 14.77 -17.69
C PHE A 85 15.27 15.44 -16.75
N LYS A 86 15.20 16.79 -16.75
CA LYS A 86 14.24 17.53 -15.92
C LYS A 86 12.80 17.10 -16.21
N ARG A 87 12.44 16.97 -17.50
CA ARG A 87 11.11 16.50 -17.91
C ARG A 87 10.82 15.09 -17.40
N LYS A 88 11.71 14.12 -17.65
CA LYS A 88 11.58 12.74 -17.13
C LYS A 88 11.45 12.69 -15.62
N LYS A 89 12.22 13.52 -14.90
CA LYS A 89 12.17 13.59 -13.43
C LYS A 89 10.82 14.11 -12.94
N THR A 90 10.29 15.16 -13.56
CA THR A 90 8.96 15.70 -13.22
C THR A 90 7.87 14.67 -13.50
N GLU A 91 7.92 13.98 -14.65
CA GLU A 91 6.98 12.92 -15.00
C GLU A 91 7.03 11.76 -14.00
N TYR A 92 8.23 11.32 -13.60
CA TYR A 92 8.42 10.29 -12.59
C TYR A 92 7.85 10.68 -11.22
N ILE A 93 8.12 11.91 -10.75
CA ILE A 93 7.56 12.40 -9.48
C ILE A 93 6.03 12.45 -9.55
N LYS A 94 5.48 12.90 -10.68
CA LYS A 94 4.03 12.93 -10.91
C LYS A 94 3.42 11.53 -10.87
N SER A 95 4.08 10.54 -11.49
CA SER A 95 3.67 9.14 -11.44
C SER A 95 3.67 8.61 -10.01
N LEU A 96 4.75 8.83 -9.25
CA LEU A 96 4.83 8.39 -7.86
C LEU A 96 3.72 8.98 -7.00
N GLU A 97 3.37 10.25 -7.22
CA GLU A 97 2.28 10.88 -6.46
C GLU A 97 0.91 10.33 -6.87
N ALA A 98 0.69 10.07 -8.17
CA ALA A 98 -0.50 9.39 -8.64
C ALA A 98 -0.64 7.97 -8.05
N ASP A 99 0.44 7.20 -8.00
CA ASP A 99 0.48 5.85 -7.42
C ASP A 99 0.14 5.89 -5.92
N LYS A 100 0.65 6.88 -5.17
CA LYS A 100 0.27 7.07 -3.76
C LYS A 100 -1.21 7.37 -3.60
N HIS A 101 -1.78 8.24 -4.43
CA HIS A 101 -3.21 8.54 -4.40
C HIS A 101 -4.07 7.33 -4.76
N GLU A 102 -3.62 6.50 -5.71
CA GLU A 102 -4.30 5.25 -6.05
C GLU A 102 -4.23 4.23 -4.91
N ASN A 103 -3.08 4.10 -4.25
CA ASN A 103 -2.94 3.29 -3.04
C ASN A 103 -3.85 3.79 -1.91
N LEU A 104 -3.99 5.11 -1.76
CA LEU A 104 -4.90 5.71 -0.77
C LEU A 104 -6.35 5.27 -1.03
N LYS A 105 -6.81 5.34 -2.29
CA LYS A 105 -8.15 4.85 -2.68
C LYS A 105 -8.33 3.37 -2.38
N LYS A 106 -7.34 2.53 -2.74
CA LYS A 106 -7.37 1.09 -2.44
C LYS A 106 -7.47 0.81 -0.94
N LYS A 107 -6.74 1.58 -0.12
CA LYS A 107 -6.80 1.46 1.34
C LYS A 107 -8.17 1.86 1.91
N TYR A 108 -8.75 2.97 1.46
CA TYR A 108 -10.12 3.33 1.85
C TYR A 108 -11.15 2.30 1.40
N LYS A 109 -11.02 1.75 0.19
CA LYS A 109 -11.89 0.66 -0.27
C LYS A 109 -11.82 -0.58 0.63
N ILE A 110 -10.63 -0.94 1.09
CA ILE A 110 -10.47 -2.04 2.07
C ILE A 110 -11.20 -1.73 3.38
N ILE A 111 -11.13 -0.49 3.87
CA ILE A 111 -11.86 -0.07 5.07
C ILE A 111 -13.37 -0.21 4.84
N ASP A 112 -13.88 0.20 3.68
CA ASP A 112 -15.30 0.07 3.36
C ASP A 112 -15.72 -1.40 3.27
N GLU A 113 -14.90 -2.25 2.64
CA GLU A 113 -15.12 -3.70 2.63
C GLU A 113 -15.16 -4.29 4.06
N ILE A 114 -14.30 -3.81 4.99
CA ILE A 114 -14.34 -4.21 6.41
C ILE A 114 -15.65 -3.76 7.09
N LYS A 115 -16.14 -2.55 6.80
CA LYS A 115 -17.43 -2.05 7.34
C LYS A 115 -18.57 -2.96 6.92
N ASP A 116 -18.57 -3.38 5.65
CA ASP A 116 -19.64 -4.19 5.09
C ASP A 116 -19.71 -5.58 5.74
N LEU A 117 -18.57 -6.16 6.16
CA LEU A 117 -18.53 -7.47 6.83
C LEU A 117 -19.39 -7.53 8.10
N VAL A 118 -19.53 -6.42 8.82
CA VAL A 118 -20.30 -6.35 10.07
C VAL A 118 -21.82 -6.38 9.80
N ASN A 119 -22.25 -6.07 8.58
CA ASN A 119 -23.67 -5.94 8.21
C ASN A 119 -24.23 -7.16 7.46
N ARG A 120 -23.44 -8.21 7.22
CA ARG A 120 -23.86 -9.39 6.45
C ARG A 120 -24.48 -10.47 7.35
N GLU A 121 -25.51 -11.15 6.83
CA GLU A 121 -26.07 -12.37 7.42
C GLU A 121 -25.32 -13.61 6.90
N GLU A 122 -24.02 -13.71 7.21
CA GLU A 122 -23.16 -14.84 6.82
C GLU A 122 -22.60 -15.57 8.04
N SER A 123 -22.08 -16.78 7.85
CA SER A 123 -21.44 -17.51 8.93
C SER A 123 -20.17 -16.78 9.40
N LEU A 124 -20.00 -16.62 10.72
CA LEU A 124 -18.84 -15.93 11.32
C LEU A 124 -17.48 -16.45 10.83
N HIS A 125 -17.38 -17.74 10.48
CA HIS A 125 -16.15 -18.33 9.99
C HIS A 125 -15.71 -17.72 8.64
N LEU A 126 -16.65 -17.62 7.69
CA LEU A 126 -16.39 -17.02 6.37
C LEU A 126 -16.07 -15.54 6.51
N THR A 127 -16.87 -14.81 7.29
CA THR A 127 -16.66 -13.37 7.54
C THR A 127 -15.27 -13.10 8.14
N PHE A 128 -14.80 -13.96 9.05
CA PHE A 128 -13.46 -13.85 9.64
C PHE A 128 -12.35 -14.13 8.62
N GLN A 129 -12.54 -15.10 7.72
CA GLN A 129 -11.58 -15.38 6.65
C GLN A 129 -11.46 -14.19 5.68
N GLU A 130 -12.57 -13.64 5.22
CA GLU A 130 -12.58 -12.45 4.36
C GLU A 130 -11.87 -11.27 5.04
N PHE A 131 -12.14 -11.05 6.34
CA PHE A 131 -11.44 -10.04 7.11
C PHE A 131 -9.92 -10.22 7.11
N ARG A 132 -9.42 -11.47 7.25
CA ARG A 132 -7.98 -11.75 7.19
C ARG A 132 -7.39 -11.43 5.81
N ASP A 133 -8.10 -11.71 4.74
CA ASP A 133 -7.68 -11.38 3.39
C ASP A 133 -7.63 -9.86 3.17
N LEU A 134 -8.59 -9.12 3.73
CA LEU A 134 -8.57 -7.64 3.74
C LEU A 134 -7.37 -7.10 4.50
N GLN A 135 -7.03 -7.66 5.66
CA GLN A 135 -5.82 -7.28 6.42
C GLN A 135 -4.53 -7.55 5.63
N ASN A 136 -4.48 -8.66 4.88
CA ASN A 136 -3.32 -8.98 4.04
C ASN A 136 -3.21 -7.99 2.87
N ARG A 137 -4.31 -7.71 2.18
CA ARG A 137 -4.37 -6.69 1.12
C ARG A 137 -3.90 -5.33 1.65
N TRP A 138 -4.35 -4.92 2.84
CA TRP A 138 -3.96 -3.66 3.46
C TRP A 138 -2.44 -3.51 3.63
N LYS A 139 -1.77 -4.60 4.03
CA LYS A 139 -0.31 -4.63 4.24
C LYS A 139 0.47 -4.56 2.94
N VAL A 140 -0.06 -5.16 1.87
CA VAL A 140 0.60 -5.23 0.55
C VAL A 140 0.40 -3.93 -0.24
N VAL A 141 -0.70 -3.19 -0.01
CA VAL A 141 -0.89 -1.88 -0.63
C VAL A 141 0.22 -0.92 -0.19
N GLY A 142 0.89 -0.33 -1.16
CA GLY A 142 2.08 0.50 -0.98
C GLY A 142 1.84 1.82 -0.27
N MET A 143 2.82 2.72 -0.41
CA MET A 143 2.81 4.02 0.26
C MET A 143 1.63 4.90 -0.16
N VAL A 144 1.20 5.76 0.75
CA VAL A 144 0.12 6.75 0.57
C VAL A 144 0.64 8.17 0.84
N PRO A 145 -0.10 9.24 0.48
CA PRO A 145 0.30 10.61 0.81
C PRO A 145 0.43 10.80 2.32
N GLN A 146 1.51 11.45 2.75
CA GLN A 146 1.84 11.62 4.17
C GLN A 146 0.74 12.35 4.94
N GLN A 147 0.11 13.34 4.31
CA GLN A 147 -0.98 14.12 4.89
C GLN A 147 -2.21 13.27 5.29
N ASN A 148 -2.43 12.14 4.60
CA ASN A 148 -3.58 11.25 4.84
C ASN A 148 -3.24 10.08 5.76
N LEU A 149 -1.97 9.85 6.06
CA LEU A 149 -1.52 8.62 6.73
C LEU A 149 -2.15 8.44 8.11
N LYS A 150 -2.20 9.51 8.91
CA LYS A 150 -2.77 9.48 10.26
C LYS A 150 -4.25 9.14 10.25
N ASP A 151 -5.05 9.94 9.54
CA ASP A 151 -6.50 9.74 9.41
C ASP A 151 -6.84 8.34 8.88
N LEU A 152 -6.12 7.90 7.84
CA LEU A 152 -6.30 6.58 7.23
C LEU A 152 -6.02 5.45 8.23
N TRP A 153 -4.97 5.59 9.05
CA TRP A 153 -4.59 4.60 10.05
C TRP A 153 -5.60 4.54 11.20
N GLU A 154 -6.02 5.69 11.73
CA GLU A 154 -7.03 5.79 12.79
C GLU A 154 -8.37 5.19 12.33
N THR A 155 -8.80 5.54 11.11
CA THR A 155 -10.04 5.02 10.52
C THR A 155 -9.97 3.51 10.33
N TYR A 156 -8.87 2.97 9.81
CA TYR A 156 -8.69 1.53 9.67
C TYR A 156 -8.74 0.81 11.02
N HIS A 157 -8.02 1.32 12.03
CA HIS A 157 -8.00 0.71 13.35
C HIS A 157 -9.37 0.69 14.01
N HIS A 158 -10.11 1.80 13.95
CA HIS A 158 -11.48 1.88 14.45
C HIS A 158 -12.39 0.80 13.83
N HIS A 159 -12.31 0.59 12.52
CA HIS A 159 -13.13 -0.42 11.86
C HIS A 159 -12.68 -1.86 12.13
N VAL A 160 -11.37 -2.06 12.33
CA VAL A 160 -10.83 -3.34 12.80
C VAL A 160 -11.32 -3.67 14.21
N GLU A 161 -11.31 -2.70 15.13
CA GLU A 161 -11.81 -2.87 16.50
C GLU A 161 -13.30 -3.20 16.50
N LYS A 162 -14.10 -2.45 15.74
CA LYS A 162 -15.54 -2.75 15.56
C LYS A 162 -15.79 -4.15 15.02
N PHE A 163 -14.96 -4.64 14.10
CA PHE A 163 -15.08 -6.00 13.59
C PHE A 163 -14.83 -7.05 14.69
N TYR A 164 -13.81 -6.85 15.53
CA TYR A 164 -13.56 -7.75 16.64
C TYR A 164 -14.68 -7.72 17.69
N ASP A 165 -15.23 -6.54 17.99
CA ASP A 165 -16.40 -6.40 18.87
C ASP A 165 -17.61 -7.15 18.30
N TYR A 166 -17.87 -7.04 17.00
CA TYR A 166 -18.91 -7.81 16.31
C TYR A 166 -18.71 -9.31 16.46
N VAL A 167 -17.50 -9.82 16.24
CA VAL A 167 -17.17 -11.25 16.39
C VAL A 167 -17.39 -11.71 17.84
N LYS A 168 -16.96 -10.89 18.82
CA LYS A 168 -17.13 -11.19 20.24
C LYS A 168 -18.61 -11.27 20.62
N ILE A 169 -19.40 -10.27 20.26
CA ILE A 169 -20.84 -10.22 20.54
C ILE A 169 -21.56 -11.42 19.91
N ASN A 170 -21.27 -11.75 18.66
CA ASN A 170 -21.89 -12.90 18.00
C ASN A 170 -21.53 -14.23 18.68
N LYS A 171 -20.29 -14.37 19.15
CA LYS A 171 -19.89 -15.55 19.93
C LYS A 171 -20.62 -15.62 21.26
N GLU A 172 -20.70 -14.52 22.00
CA GLU A 172 -21.42 -14.42 23.27
C GLU A 172 -22.92 -14.70 23.12
N LEU A 173 -23.55 -14.19 22.06
CA LEU A 173 -24.95 -14.47 21.71
C LEU A 173 -25.16 -15.96 21.45
N ARG A 174 -24.29 -16.57 20.65
CA ARG A 174 -24.34 -18.01 20.36
C ARG A 174 -24.20 -18.85 21.63
N ASP A 175 -23.26 -18.50 22.52
CA ASP A 175 -23.05 -19.20 23.77
C ASP A 175 -24.28 -19.06 24.70
N LEU A 176 -24.92 -17.88 24.73
CA LEU A 176 -26.14 -17.61 25.48
C LEU A 176 -27.34 -18.40 24.94
N ASP A 177 -27.50 -18.49 23.62
CA ASP A 177 -28.55 -19.29 22.97
C ASP A 177 -28.38 -20.78 23.29
N LEU A 178 -27.14 -21.30 23.21
CA LEU A 178 -26.86 -22.69 23.60
C LEU A 178 -27.21 -22.93 25.08
N LYS A 179 -26.89 -21.99 25.97
CA LYS A 179 -27.24 -22.09 27.40
C LYS A 179 -28.75 -22.09 27.61
N LYS A 180 -29.51 -21.25 26.92
CA LYS A 180 -30.99 -21.26 26.95
C LYS A 180 -31.55 -22.60 26.45
N ASN A 181 -30.98 -23.15 25.38
CA ASN A 181 -31.36 -24.46 24.88
C ASN A 181 -31.11 -25.56 25.91
N GLN A 182 -29.98 -25.48 26.63
CA GLN A 182 -29.66 -26.41 27.71
C GLN A 182 -30.68 -26.31 28.85
N GLU A 183 -30.99 -25.11 29.32
CA GLU A 183 -32.00 -24.89 30.35
C GLU A 183 -33.39 -25.40 29.94
N ALA A 184 -33.80 -25.14 28.68
CA ALA A 184 -35.07 -25.62 28.15
C ALA A 184 -35.11 -27.16 28.09
N LYS A 185 -33.99 -27.80 27.73
CA LYS A 185 -33.85 -29.25 27.69
C LYS A 185 -33.81 -29.89 29.08
N ILE A 186 -33.16 -29.28 30.06
CA ILE A 186 -33.18 -29.72 31.46
C ILE A 186 -34.63 -29.70 31.98
N LYS A 187 -35.37 -28.60 31.79
CA LYS A 187 -36.78 -28.51 32.17
C LYS A 187 -37.66 -29.54 31.47
N LEU A 188 -37.30 -29.94 30.26
CA LEU A 188 -38.01 -30.99 29.53
C LEU A 188 -37.74 -32.38 30.14
N CYS A 189 -36.49 -32.64 30.55
CA CYS A 189 -36.13 -33.85 31.29
C CYS A 189 -36.86 -33.94 32.64
N GLU A 190 -36.87 -32.86 33.43
CA GLU A 190 -37.59 -32.79 34.71
C GLU A 190 -39.08 -33.14 34.53
N LYS A 191 -39.74 -32.54 33.54
CA LYS A 191 -41.14 -32.88 33.21
C LYS A 191 -41.32 -34.31 32.74
N ALA A 192 -40.34 -34.89 32.05
CA ALA A 192 -40.39 -36.28 31.63
C ALA A 192 -40.26 -37.24 32.82
N GLU A 193 -39.45 -36.89 33.83
CA GLU A 193 -39.31 -37.68 35.07
C GLU A 193 -40.60 -37.66 35.90
N GLU A 194 -41.33 -36.55 35.94
CA GLU A 194 -42.64 -36.46 36.62
C GLU A 194 -43.68 -37.46 36.06
N ILE A 195 -43.60 -37.81 34.77
CA ILE A 195 -44.51 -38.76 34.11
C ILE A 195 -44.42 -40.17 34.74
N ILE A 196 -43.27 -40.53 35.32
CA ILE A 196 -43.05 -41.81 36.01
C ILE A 196 -44.00 -41.97 37.21
N SER A 197 -44.43 -40.85 37.81
CA SER A 197 -45.33 -40.84 38.98
C SER A 197 -46.83 -40.93 38.63
N GLY A 198 -47.20 -40.90 37.34
CA GLY A 198 -48.60 -40.93 36.88
C GLY A 198 -49.14 -42.33 36.60
N SER A 199 -50.44 -42.60 36.88
CA SER A 199 -51.01 -43.96 36.78
C SER A 199 -51.51 -44.40 35.40
N ASN A 200 -51.52 -43.51 34.38
CA ASN A 200 -52.07 -43.82 33.05
C ASN A 200 -50.98 -43.88 31.96
N ILE A 201 -50.61 -45.12 31.60
CA ILE A 201 -49.54 -45.46 30.64
C ILE A 201 -49.76 -44.87 29.25
N VAL A 202 -51.00 -44.85 28.74
CA VAL A 202 -51.29 -44.40 27.37
C VAL A 202 -51.08 -42.89 27.25
N SER A 203 -51.57 -42.11 28.21
CA SER A 203 -51.34 -40.65 28.24
C SER A 203 -49.88 -40.28 28.47
N SER A 204 -49.14 -41.11 29.21
CA SER A 204 -47.71 -40.92 29.46
C SER A 204 -46.90 -41.06 28.16
N TYR A 205 -47.24 -42.05 27.31
CA TYR A 205 -46.59 -42.26 26.02
C TYR A 205 -46.77 -41.08 25.05
N ASP A 206 -48.01 -40.61 24.85
CA ASP A 206 -48.30 -39.47 23.98
C ASP A 206 -47.59 -38.18 24.43
N THR A 207 -47.46 -37.99 25.75
CA THR A 207 -46.77 -36.83 26.32
C THR A 207 -45.27 -36.92 26.09
N LEU A 208 -44.67 -38.11 26.26
CA LEU A 208 -43.26 -38.35 26.01
C LEU A 208 -42.89 -38.11 24.53
N GLN A 209 -43.76 -38.54 23.60
CA GLN A 209 -43.55 -38.29 22.16
C GLN A 209 -43.50 -36.78 21.85
N LYS A 210 -44.41 -35.99 22.43
CA LYS A 210 -44.39 -34.51 22.32
C LYS A 210 -43.13 -33.89 22.90
N TYR A 211 -42.57 -34.47 23.97
CA TYR A 211 -41.31 -34.01 24.53
C TYR A 211 -40.13 -34.31 23.60
N HIS A 212 -40.08 -35.50 23.00
CA HIS A 212 -39.07 -35.80 21.97
C HIS A 212 -39.11 -34.83 20.78
N ASP A 213 -40.30 -34.44 20.33
CA ASP A 213 -40.44 -33.45 19.27
C ASP A 213 -39.89 -32.08 19.70
N ARG A 214 -40.29 -31.60 20.88
CA ARG A 214 -39.76 -30.36 21.46
C ARG A 214 -38.25 -30.39 21.67
N TRP A 215 -37.68 -31.52 22.07
CA TRP A 215 -36.23 -31.66 22.23
C TRP A 215 -35.47 -31.43 20.92
N ARG A 216 -36.03 -31.93 19.80
CA ARG A 216 -35.47 -31.72 18.47
C ARG A 216 -35.59 -30.25 18.04
N GLU A 217 -36.73 -29.62 18.33
CA GLU A 217 -36.98 -28.20 18.02
C GLU A 217 -36.06 -27.24 18.80
N ILE A 218 -35.74 -27.53 20.07
CA ILE A 218 -34.86 -26.67 20.90
C ILE A 218 -33.43 -26.60 20.33
N GLY A 219 -32.97 -27.60 19.59
CA GLY A 219 -31.66 -27.56 18.94
C GLY A 219 -30.48 -27.91 19.86
N PRO A 220 -29.23 -27.52 19.51
CA PRO A 220 -28.03 -27.96 20.20
C PRO A 220 -27.81 -27.24 21.55
N VAL A 221 -26.97 -27.84 22.41
CA VAL A 221 -26.55 -27.32 23.72
C VAL A 221 -25.03 -27.21 23.77
N PRO A 222 -24.42 -26.56 24.79
CA PRO A 222 -22.98 -26.52 24.94
C PRO A 222 -22.40 -27.95 24.96
N ARG A 223 -21.26 -28.14 24.29
CA ARG A 223 -20.55 -29.43 24.25
C ARG A 223 -19.69 -29.63 25.49
#